data_AF-A0A258X352-F1
#
_entry.id   AF-A0A258X352-F1
#
_cell.length_a   1.000
_cell.length_b   1.000
_cell.length_c   1.000
_cell.angle_alpha   90.00
_cell.angle_beta   90.00
_cell.angle_gamma   90.00
#
_symmetry.space_group_name_H-M   'P 1'
#
loop_
_entity.id
_entity.type
_entity.pdbx_description
1 polymer ?
#
loop_
_entity_poly.entity_id
_entity_poly.type
_entity_poly.pdbx_seq_one_letter_code
_entity_poly.pdbx_strand_id
1 'polypeptide(L)'
;MKPARLRIRNTTAAAIAQARAWFPEREFFMRSDGHVRFIRVSSRLQMMIAGSIIAAVLLWLGAMTVTLVSQLTAARDHALLLEREAAVATAETRLDKYRGGLEGVADDLNRRQDFIEKAIEGTLGELPKDLPQGTVSDSSAEAAKTVRKISMELPEARRLAEAEARQLAFIERLTRFADARSAQAETAIRRVGLNPA
;
A
#
# COMPACT_ATOMS: atom_id res chain seq x y z
N MET A 1 -47.51 -32.45 40.96
CA MET A 1 -46.75 -31.45 41.75
C MET A 1 -46.78 -30.10 41.02
N LYS A 2 -46.92 -29.01 41.77
CA LYS A 2 -47.43 -27.67 41.38
C LYS A 2 -46.46 -26.83 40.53
N PRO A 3 -46.96 -25.93 39.65
CA PRO A 3 -46.14 -24.93 38.97
C PRO A 3 -45.87 -23.71 39.86
N ALA A 4 -44.61 -23.32 40.00
CA ALA A 4 -44.16 -22.10 40.67
C ALA A 4 -44.45 -20.88 39.80
N ARG A 5 -45.43 -20.05 40.20
CA ARG A 5 -45.70 -18.75 39.56
C ARG A 5 -44.81 -17.68 40.18
N LEU A 6 -44.06 -16.99 39.33
CA LEU A 6 -43.12 -15.91 39.65
C LEU A 6 -43.77 -14.79 40.49
N ARG A 7 -43.14 -14.52 41.64
CA ARG A 7 -43.41 -13.40 42.56
C ARG A 7 -42.58 -12.17 42.15
N ILE A 8 -42.81 -11.62 40.96
CA ILE A 8 -42.13 -10.39 40.48
C ILE A 8 -42.99 -9.13 40.68
N ARG A 9 -44.31 -9.25 40.85
CA ARG A 9 -45.23 -8.09 40.90
C ARG A 9 -45.12 -7.19 42.15
N ASN A 10 -44.48 -7.64 43.24
CA ASN A 10 -44.51 -6.89 44.51
C ASN A 10 -43.30 -5.97 44.75
N THR A 11 -42.20 -6.10 44.00
CA THR A 11 -40.99 -5.30 44.25
C THR A 11 -41.08 -3.88 43.68
N THR A 12 -41.69 -3.73 42.51
CA THR A 12 -41.90 -2.41 41.87
C THR A 12 -42.88 -1.56 42.67
N ALA A 13 -43.99 -2.14 43.13
CA ALA A 13 -44.98 -1.45 43.95
C ALA A 13 -44.40 -1.01 45.31
N ALA A 14 -43.59 -1.86 45.95
CA ALA A 14 -42.90 -1.53 47.20
C ALA A 14 -41.86 -0.42 47.01
N ALA A 15 -41.07 -0.46 45.93
CA ALA A 15 -40.08 0.57 45.61
C ALA A 15 -40.74 1.94 45.33
N ILE A 16 -41.88 1.95 44.62
CA ILE A 16 -42.64 3.17 44.35
C ILE A 16 -43.24 3.74 45.64
N ALA A 17 -43.73 2.89 46.54
CA ALA A 17 -44.25 3.32 47.84
C ALA A 17 -43.14 3.92 48.73
N GLN A 18 -41.95 3.31 48.75
CA GLN A 18 -40.78 3.82 49.47
C GLN A 18 -40.29 5.16 48.91
N ALA A 19 -40.24 5.30 47.59
CA ALA A 19 -39.83 6.54 46.94
C ALA A 19 -40.81 7.69 47.24
N ARG A 20 -42.12 7.42 47.29
CA ARG A 20 -43.12 8.41 47.71
C ARG A 20 -42.92 8.91 49.14
N ALA A 21 -42.42 8.07 50.04
CA ALA A 21 -42.10 8.48 51.41
C ALA A 21 -40.90 9.45 51.48
N TRP A 22 -39.99 9.38 50.51
CA TRP A 22 -38.84 10.29 50.40
C TRP A 22 -39.13 11.60 49.68
N PHE A 23 -40.24 11.69 48.93
CA PHE A 23 -40.69 12.90 48.24
C PHE A 23 -42.03 13.41 48.83
N PRO A 24 -42.03 13.93 50.06
CA PRO A 24 -43.22 14.56 50.63
C PRO A 24 -43.60 15.81 49.81
N GLU A 25 -44.88 16.15 49.82
CA GLU A 25 -45.35 17.36 49.15
C GLU A 25 -44.72 18.59 49.80
N ARG A 26 -44.23 19.51 48.96
CA ARG A 26 -43.62 20.75 49.44
C ARG A 26 -44.48 21.91 48.99
N GLU A 27 -44.93 22.70 49.95
CA GLU A 27 -45.71 23.91 49.71
C GLU A 27 -44.83 25.10 50.09
N PHE A 28 -44.69 26.06 49.17
CA PHE A 28 -43.94 27.28 49.40
C PHE A 28 -44.91 28.44 49.65
N PHE A 29 -44.72 29.15 50.75
CA PHE A 29 -45.55 30.30 51.11
C PHE A 29 -44.87 31.57 50.60
N MET A 30 -45.52 32.26 49.67
CA MET A 30 -45.08 33.59 49.23
C MET A 30 -46.22 34.58 49.45
N ARG A 31 -45.91 35.65 50.20
CA ARG A 31 -46.80 36.79 50.42
C ARG A 31 -46.30 37.95 49.57
N SER A 32 -47.08 38.36 48.58
CA SER A 32 -46.84 39.61 47.83
C SER A 32 -48.15 40.41 47.76
N ASP A 33 -48.11 41.67 48.19
CA ASP A 33 -49.22 42.63 48.19
C ASP A 33 -50.56 42.10 48.75
N GLY A 34 -50.51 41.61 49.99
CA GLY A 34 -51.72 41.27 50.76
C GLY A 34 -52.41 39.96 50.35
N HIS A 35 -51.93 39.27 49.31
CA HIS A 35 -52.43 37.97 48.88
C HIS A 35 -51.39 36.87 49.12
N VAL A 36 -51.79 35.77 49.75
CA VAL A 36 -50.94 34.59 49.90
C VAL A 36 -51.21 33.67 48.71
N ARG A 37 -50.18 33.46 47.88
CA ARG A 37 -50.26 32.50 46.78
C ARG A 37 -49.60 31.20 47.20
N PHE A 38 -50.31 30.09 47.04
CA PHE A 38 -49.82 28.75 47.33
C PHE A 38 -49.31 28.12 46.05
N ILE A 39 -48.02 27.76 46.03
CA ILE A 39 -47.44 26.95 44.95
C ILE A 39 -47.15 25.57 45.55
N ARG A 40 -47.97 24.59 45.17
CA ARG A 40 -47.82 23.20 45.61
C ARG A 40 -46.94 22.45 44.63
N VAL A 41 -45.77 22.01 45.09
CA VAL A 41 -44.93 21.08 44.33
C VAL A 41 -45.40 19.67 44.64
N SER A 42 -46.16 19.09 43.72
CA SER A 42 -46.66 17.72 43.89
C SER A 42 -45.50 16.71 43.95
N SER A 43 -45.65 15.68 44.78
CA SER A 43 -44.70 14.57 44.89
C SER A 43 -44.48 13.84 43.56
N ARG A 44 -45.52 13.79 42.71
CA ARG A 44 -45.45 13.24 41.34
C ARG A 44 -44.48 14.02 40.45
N LEU A 45 -44.50 15.35 40.53
CA LEU A 45 -43.59 16.21 39.76
C LEU A 45 -42.14 16.05 40.24
N GLN A 46 -41.92 15.98 41.56
CA GLN A 46 -40.58 15.75 42.12
C GLN A 46 -40.00 14.39 41.70
N MET A 47 -40.80 13.33 41.75
CA MET A 47 -40.39 11.99 41.32
C MET A 47 -40.07 11.93 39.82
N MET A 48 -40.84 12.62 38.97
CA MET A 48 -40.53 12.72 37.54
C MET A 48 -39.21 13.42 37.28
N ILE A 49 -38.98 14.57 37.94
CA ILE A 49 -37.74 15.33 37.77
C ILE A 49 -36.54 14.50 38.26
N ALA A 50 -36.62 13.91 39.46
CA ALA A 50 -35.58 13.05 40.00
C ALA A 50 -35.30 11.85 39.08
N GLY A 51 -36.35 11.21 38.56
CA GLY A 51 -36.24 10.12 37.59
C GLY A 51 -35.55 10.55 36.30
N SER A 52 -35.90 11.73 35.77
CA SER A 52 -35.29 12.27 34.55
C SER A 52 -33.81 12.59 34.72
N ILE A 53 -33.41 13.13 35.88
CA ILE A 53 -32.00 13.40 36.20
C ILE A 53 -31.22 12.08 36.28
N ILE A 54 -31.75 11.08 36.98
CA ILE A 54 -31.10 9.76 37.07
C ILE A 54 -30.97 9.13 35.68
N ALA A 55 -32.02 9.20 34.85
CA ALA A 55 -31.99 8.68 33.49
C ALA A 55 -30.94 9.41 32.61
N ALA A 56 -30.85 10.74 32.71
CA ALA A 56 -29.85 11.53 31.99
C ALA A 56 -28.42 11.18 32.42
N VAL A 57 -28.17 11.00 33.71
CA VAL A 57 -26.87 10.59 34.24
C VAL A 57 -26.49 9.18 33.76
N LEU A 58 -27.44 8.23 33.78
CA LEU A 58 -27.20 6.88 33.27
C LEU A 58 -26.91 6.87 31.78
N LEU A 59 -27.63 7.67 30.99
CA LEU A 59 -27.39 7.81 29.56
C LEU A 59 -26.00 8.41 29.29
N TRP A 60 -25.62 9.44 30.04
CA TRP A 60 -24.30 10.06 29.94
C TRP A 60 -23.17 9.10 30.33
N LEU A 61 -23.32 8.34 31.42
CA LEU A 61 -22.35 7.31 31.82
C LEU A 61 -22.26 6.20 30.76
N GLY A 62 -23.38 5.82 30.16
CA GLY A 62 -23.41 4.88 29.03
C GLY A 62 -22.60 5.39 27.84
N ALA A 63 -22.81 6.65 27.43
CA ALA A 63 -22.04 7.28 26.37
C ALA A 63 -20.54 7.33 26.69
N MET A 64 -20.17 7.74 27.91
CA MET A 64 -18.76 7.79 28.34
C MET A 64 -18.11 6.40 28.30
N THR A 65 -18.84 5.36 28.73
CA THR A 65 -18.35 3.98 28.69
C THR A 65 -18.09 3.51 27.27
N VAL A 66 -18.99 3.81 26.32
CA VAL A 66 -18.78 3.49 24.89
C VAL A 66 -17.52 4.18 24.35
N THR A 67 -17.35 5.47 24.66
CA THR A 67 -16.17 6.21 24.21
C THR A 67 -14.88 5.67 24.82
N LEU A 68 -14.89 5.29 26.11
CA LEU A 68 -13.73 4.74 26.79
C LEU A 68 -13.30 3.38 26.18
N VAL A 69 -14.27 2.52 25.89
CA VAL A 69 -13.99 1.23 25.22
C VAL A 69 -13.41 1.47 23.83
N SER A 70 -13.96 2.42 23.06
CA SER A 70 -13.43 2.75 21.73
C SER A 70 -11.99 3.29 21.75
N GLN A 71 -11.61 4.06 22.77
CA GLN A 71 -10.25 4.56 22.93
C GLN A 71 -9.26 3.45 23.27
N LEU A 72 -9.67 2.50 24.13
CA LEU A 72 -8.85 1.34 24.49
C LEU A 72 -8.59 0.41 23.30
N THR A 73 -9.58 0.23 22.41
CA THR A 73 -9.39 -0.54 21.18
C THR A 73 -8.52 0.22 20.19
N ALA A 74 -8.78 1.51 19.98
CA ALA A 74 -8.01 2.35 19.08
C ALA A 74 -6.52 2.42 19.46
N ALA A 75 -6.20 2.52 20.76
CA ALA A 75 -4.81 2.54 21.23
C ALA A 75 -4.02 1.28 20.86
N ARG A 76 -4.68 0.11 20.81
CA ARG A 76 -4.05 -1.14 20.37
C ARG A 76 -3.87 -1.17 18.85
N ASP A 77 -4.87 -0.69 18.12
CA ASP A 77 -4.83 -0.61 16.67
C ASP A 77 -3.72 0.35 16.20
N HIS A 78 -3.51 1.47 16.89
CA HIS A 78 -2.43 2.42 16.60
C HIS A 78 -1.03 1.79 16.69
N ALA A 79 -0.77 0.94 17.68
CA ALA A 79 0.55 0.29 17.80
C ALA A 79 0.82 -0.66 16.62
N LEU A 80 -0.20 -1.43 16.20
CA LEU A 80 -0.10 -2.32 15.03
C LEU A 80 0.01 -1.54 13.72
N LEU A 81 -0.65 -0.39 13.61
CA LEU A 81 -0.51 0.49 12.44
C LEU A 81 0.89 1.07 12.34
N LEU A 82 1.46 1.58 13.44
CA LEU A 82 2.83 2.10 13.47
C LEU A 82 3.86 1.03 13.10
N GLU A 83 3.68 -0.20 13.55
CA GLU A 83 4.55 -1.32 13.17
C GLU A 83 4.46 -1.63 11.68
N ARG A 84 3.25 -1.64 11.11
CA ARG A 84 3.03 -1.86 9.67
C ARG A 84 3.60 -0.70 8.84
N GLU A 85 3.41 0.54 9.26
CA GLU A 85 3.97 1.71 8.61
C GLU A 85 5.49 1.67 8.61
N ALA A 86 6.12 1.30 9.74
CA ALA A 86 7.56 1.11 9.82
C ALA A 86 8.05 -0.01 8.89
N ALA A 87 7.31 -1.12 8.80
CA ALA A 87 7.62 -2.22 7.89
C ALA A 87 7.50 -1.80 6.42
N VAL A 88 6.45 -1.05 6.07
CA VAL A 88 6.24 -0.49 4.72
C VAL A 88 7.34 0.49 4.36
N ALA A 89 7.67 1.45 5.23
CA ALA A 89 8.75 2.41 5.01
C ALA A 89 10.12 1.71 4.82
N THR A 90 10.36 0.63 5.57
CA THR A 90 11.56 -0.20 5.40
C THR A 90 11.56 -0.92 4.05
N ALA A 91 10.42 -1.47 3.63
CA ALA A 91 10.27 -2.14 2.33
C ALA A 91 10.46 -1.15 1.17
N GLU A 92 9.88 0.05 1.27
CA GLU A 92 10.06 1.14 0.31
C GLU A 92 11.53 1.56 0.19
N THR A 93 12.22 1.73 1.31
CA THR A 93 13.66 2.04 1.32
C THR A 93 14.49 0.95 0.64
N ARG A 94 14.15 -0.33 0.86
CA ARG A 94 14.84 -1.45 0.19
C ARG A 94 14.56 -1.47 -1.30
N LEU A 95 13.32 -1.22 -1.70
CA LEU A 95 12.93 -1.13 -3.10
C LEU A 95 13.68 0.00 -3.80
N ASP A 96 13.76 1.18 -3.18
CA ASP A 96 14.50 2.32 -3.71
C ASP A 96 15.99 2.00 -3.93
N LYS A 97 16.64 1.37 -2.93
CA LYS A 97 18.02 0.89 -3.08
C LYS A 97 18.18 -0.12 -4.22
N TYR A 98 17.23 -1.03 -4.38
CA TYR A 98 17.28 -2.01 -5.46
C TYR A 98 17.13 -1.35 -6.84
N ARG A 99 16.20 -0.39 -6.97
CA ARG A 99 16.02 0.41 -8.19
C ARG A 99 17.27 1.19 -8.55
N GLY A 100 17.86 1.91 -7.58
CA GLY A 100 19.11 2.63 -7.78
C GLY A 100 20.28 1.69 -8.15
N GLY A 101 20.32 0.49 -7.58
CA GLY A 101 21.30 -0.54 -7.95
C GLY A 101 21.15 -1.03 -9.39
N LEU A 102 19.92 -1.30 -9.84
CA LEU A 102 19.63 -1.68 -11.22
C LEU A 102 20.04 -0.59 -12.21
N GLU A 103 19.74 0.67 -11.89
CA GLU A 103 20.14 1.81 -12.71
C GLU A 103 21.66 1.95 -12.79
N GLY A 104 22.36 1.83 -11.65
CA GLY A 104 23.82 1.85 -11.61
C GLY A 104 24.47 0.74 -12.43
N VAL A 105 23.91 -0.48 -12.40
CA VAL A 105 24.38 -1.60 -13.23
C VAL A 105 24.11 -1.34 -14.72
N ALA A 106 22.93 -0.82 -15.07
CA ALA A 106 22.63 -0.46 -16.45
C ALA A 106 23.57 0.63 -16.99
N ASP A 107 23.93 1.62 -16.16
CA ASP A 107 24.90 2.65 -16.51
C ASP A 107 26.33 2.12 -16.66
N ASP A 108 26.75 1.17 -15.81
CA ASP A 108 28.05 0.50 -15.95
C ASP A 108 28.12 -0.34 -17.22
N LEU A 109 27.08 -1.14 -17.51
CA LEU A 109 26.99 -1.94 -18.72
C LEU A 109 27.01 -1.09 -19.99
N ASN A 110 26.26 0.03 -20.01
CA ASN A 110 26.29 0.96 -21.15
C ASN A 110 27.69 1.57 -21.34
N ARG A 111 28.34 2.02 -20.25
CA ARG A 111 29.71 2.56 -20.34
C ARG A 111 30.72 1.55 -20.88
N ARG A 112 30.63 0.29 -20.45
CA ARG A 112 31.48 -0.79 -20.96
C ARG A 112 31.18 -1.11 -22.42
N GLN A 113 29.90 -1.14 -22.79
CA GLN A 113 29.50 -1.36 -24.18
C GLN A 113 30.04 -0.26 -25.08
N ASP A 114 29.89 1.02 -24.70
CA ASP A 114 30.43 2.15 -25.45
C ASP A 114 31.96 2.09 -25.59
N PHE A 115 32.66 1.65 -24.54
CA PHE A 115 34.10 1.44 -24.59
C PHE A 115 34.48 0.34 -25.59
N ILE A 116 33.78 -0.80 -25.56
CA ILE A 116 34.02 -1.92 -26.47
C ILE A 116 33.74 -1.53 -27.92
N GLU A 117 32.62 -0.85 -28.18
CA GLU A 117 32.25 -0.36 -29.51
C GLU A 117 33.32 0.57 -30.06
N LYS A 118 33.74 1.59 -29.28
CA LYS A 118 34.80 2.52 -29.68
C LYS A 118 36.15 1.86 -29.89
N ALA A 119 36.54 0.92 -29.03
CA ALA A 119 37.81 0.20 -29.16
C ALA A 119 37.84 -0.64 -30.44
N ILE A 120 36.72 -1.27 -30.78
CA ILE A 120 36.59 -2.06 -32.00
C ILE A 120 36.54 -1.16 -33.23
N GLU A 121 35.76 -0.08 -33.21
CA GLU A 121 35.74 0.92 -34.29
C GLU A 121 37.12 1.51 -34.56
N GLY A 122 37.91 1.79 -33.51
CA GLY A 122 39.29 2.24 -33.65
C GLY A 122 40.23 1.22 -34.30
N THR A 123 39.93 -0.08 -34.19
CA THR A 123 40.78 -1.17 -34.69
C THR A 123 40.35 -1.65 -36.09
N LEU A 124 39.05 -1.76 -36.33
CA LEU A 124 38.47 -2.31 -37.56
C LEU A 124 37.91 -1.23 -38.50
N GLY A 125 37.77 0.02 -38.03
CA GLY A 125 36.95 1.03 -38.67
C GLY A 125 35.47 0.87 -38.33
N GLU A 126 34.64 1.78 -38.84
CA GLU A 126 33.19 1.71 -38.64
C GLU A 126 32.62 0.43 -39.27
N LEU A 127 31.86 -0.35 -38.48
CA LEU A 127 31.25 -1.57 -38.97
C LEU A 127 30.19 -1.27 -40.05
N PRO A 128 30.23 -1.94 -41.22
CA PRO A 128 29.21 -1.76 -42.25
C PRO A 128 27.83 -2.10 -41.70
N LYS A 129 26.84 -1.24 -42.02
CA LYS A 129 25.45 -1.42 -41.56
C LYS A 129 24.72 -2.50 -42.37
N ASP A 130 25.10 -2.67 -43.63
CA ASP A 130 24.47 -3.60 -44.57
C ASP A 130 25.35 -4.83 -44.79
N LEU A 131 25.48 -5.66 -43.74
CA LEU A 131 26.17 -6.94 -43.83
C LEU A 131 25.20 -8.03 -44.30
N PRO A 132 25.64 -8.96 -45.17
CA PRO A 132 24.83 -10.09 -45.58
C PRO A 132 24.43 -10.94 -44.37
N GLN A 133 23.26 -11.59 -44.47
CA GLN A 133 22.84 -12.61 -43.52
C GLN A 133 23.92 -13.70 -43.48
N GLY A 134 24.47 -13.93 -42.29
CA GLY A 134 25.58 -14.86 -42.06
C GLY A 134 25.13 -16.07 -41.25
N THR A 135 26.06 -16.63 -40.47
CA THR A 135 25.84 -17.82 -39.63
C THR A 135 24.99 -17.52 -38.38
N VAL A 136 24.84 -16.24 -38.03
CA VAL A 136 24.12 -15.80 -36.83
C VAL A 136 22.72 -15.30 -37.18
N SER A 137 21.73 -15.81 -36.43
CA SER A 137 20.33 -15.39 -36.53
C SER A 137 20.15 -13.93 -36.15
N ASP A 138 19.17 -13.26 -36.77
CA ASP A 138 18.72 -11.92 -36.36
C ASP A 138 17.76 -12.03 -35.17
N SER A 139 18.20 -11.53 -34.00
CA SER A 139 17.42 -11.57 -32.76
C SER A 139 16.71 -10.24 -32.47
N SER A 140 16.73 -9.27 -33.39
CA SER A 140 16.18 -7.92 -33.15
C SER A 140 14.70 -7.93 -32.73
N ALA A 141 13.88 -8.77 -33.37
CA ALA A 141 12.45 -8.87 -33.07
C ALA A 141 12.17 -9.46 -31.68
N GLU A 142 12.89 -10.53 -31.30
CA GLU A 142 12.76 -11.17 -29.99
C GLU A 142 13.33 -10.28 -28.88
N ALA A 143 14.47 -9.62 -29.10
CA ALA A 143 15.04 -8.65 -28.17
C ALA A 143 14.06 -7.49 -27.91
N ALA A 144 13.44 -6.94 -28.95
CA ALA A 144 12.42 -5.90 -28.81
C ALA A 144 11.19 -6.38 -28.03
N LYS A 145 10.81 -7.65 -28.19
CA LYS A 145 9.71 -8.27 -27.43
C LYS A 145 10.08 -8.44 -25.95
N THR A 146 11.30 -8.85 -25.66
CA THR A 146 11.83 -8.94 -24.29
C THR A 146 11.85 -7.57 -23.62
N VAL A 147 12.34 -6.53 -24.30
CA VAL A 147 12.30 -5.15 -23.80
C VAL A 147 10.86 -4.71 -23.49
N ARG A 148 9.92 -4.95 -24.41
CA ARG A 148 8.50 -4.63 -24.17
C ARG A 148 7.94 -5.37 -22.97
N LYS A 149 8.19 -6.68 -22.85
CA LYS A 149 7.70 -7.49 -21.73
C LYS A 149 8.26 -7.02 -20.40
N ILE A 150 9.58 -6.83 -20.31
CA ILE A 150 10.24 -6.34 -19.10
C ILE A 150 9.73 -4.95 -18.72
N SER A 151 9.55 -4.06 -19.70
CA SER A 151 9.01 -2.72 -19.44
C SER A 151 7.58 -2.71 -18.86
N MET A 152 6.78 -3.74 -19.16
CA MET A 152 5.41 -3.87 -18.62
C MET A 152 5.40 -4.49 -17.21
N GLU A 153 6.23 -5.49 -16.97
CA GLU A 153 6.24 -6.25 -15.71
C GLU A 153 7.14 -5.63 -14.63
N LEU A 154 8.28 -5.07 -15.04
CA LEU A 154 9.29 -4.49 -14.16
C LEU A 154 9.94 -3.27 -14.84
N PRO A 155 9.26 -2.10 -14.83
CA PRO A 155 9.70 -0.92 -15.57
C PRO A 155 11.11 -0.46 -15.20
N GLU A 156 11.57 -0.73 -13.97
CA GLU A 156 12.90 -0.37 -13.49
C GLU A 156 14.03 -1.20 -14.11
N ALA A 157 13.72 -2.39 -14.64
CA ALA A 157 14.68 -3.23 -15.36
C ALA A 157 14.70 -2.96 -16.88
N ARG A 158 13.87 -2.03 -17.38
CA ARG A 158 13.80 -1.69 -18.80
C ARG A 158 15.16 -1.32 -19.39
N ARG A 159 15.93 -0.45 -18.72
CA ARG A 159 17.23 0.00 -19.20
C ARG A 159 18.24 -1.14 -19.33
N LEU A 160 18.13 -2.15 -18.46
CA LEU A 160 18.96 -3.35 -18.53
C LEU A 160 18.60 -4.20 -19.76
N ALA A 161 17.31 -4.37 -20.04
CA ALA A 161 16.84 -5.08 -21.23
C ALA A 161 17.25 -4.35 -22.53
N GLU A 162 17.20 -3.01 -22.54
CA GLU A 162 17.67 -2.20 -23.66
C GLU A 162 19.18 -2.35 -23.89
N ALA A 163 19.97 -2.41 -22.80
CA ALA A 163 21.41 -2.67 -22.88
C ALA A 163 21.72 -4.07 -23.44
N GLU A 164 20.99 -5.10 -23.01
CA GLU A 164 21.11 -6.46 -23.55
C GLU A 164 20.76 -6.51 -25.05
N ALA A 165 19.66 -5.86 -25.46
CA ALA A 165 19.28 -5.79 -26.86
C ALA A 165 20.37 -5.13 -27.72
N ARG A 166 21.02 -4.07 -27.20
CA ARG A 166 22.18 -3.43 -27.86
C ARG A 166 23.37 -4.38 -27.97
N GLN A 167 23.70 -5.08 -26.89
CA GLN A 167 24.81 -6.04 -26.86
C GLN A 167 24.61 -7.17 -27.87
N LEU A 168 23.41 -7.75 -27.94
CA LEU A 168 23.06 -8.78 -28.91
C LEU A 168 23.23 -8.25 -30.35
N ALA A 169 22.63 -7.10 -30.65
CA ALA A 169 22.75 -6.49 -31.98
C ALA A 169 24.20 -6.15 -32.35
N PHE A 170 25.04 -5.81 -31.37
CA PHE A 170 26.46 -5.57 -31.61
C PHE A 170 27.23 -6.86 -31.92
N ILE A 171 27.03 -7.92 -31.12
CA ILE A 171 27.66 -9.23 -31.33
C ILE A 171 27.27 -9.80 -32.69
N GLU A 172 25.98 -9.78 -33.03
CA GLU A 172 25.49 -10.27 -34.34
C GLU A 172 26.17 -9.53 -35.51
N ARG A 173 26.31 -8.20 -35.41
CA ARG A 173 27.00 -7.40 -36.43
C ARG A 173 28.48 -7.77 -36.54
N LEU A 174 29.17 -7.96 -35.42
CA LEU A 174 30.57 -8.39 -35.43
C LEU A 174 30.75 -9.77 -36.07
N THR A 175 29.86 -10.72 -35.77
CA THR A 175 29.95 -12.04 -36.36
C THR A 175 29.65 -12.01 -37.86
N ARG A 176 28.62 -11.27 -38.30
CA ARG A 176 28.35 -11.10 -39.74
C ARG A 176 29.51 -10.44 -40.47
N PHE A 177 30.21 -9.50 -39.84
CA PHE A 177 31.41 -8.89 -40.40
C PHE A 177 32.55 -9.89 -40.53
N ALA A 178 32.79 -10.71 -39.50
CA ALA A 178 33.80 -11.76 -39.53
C ALA A 178 33.49 -12.82 -40.62
N ASP A 179 32.22 -13.22 -40.77
CA ASP A 179 31.76 -14.14 -41.80
C ASP A 179 32.01 -13.56 -43.21
N ALA A 180 31.61 -12.30 -43.44
CA ALA A 180 31.82 -11.62 -44.71
C ALA A 180 33.32 -11.50 -45.07
N ARG A 181 34.16 -11.18 -44.08
CA ARG A 181 35.61 -11.09 -44.27
C ARG A 181 36.23 -12.45 -44.57
N SER A 182 35.78 -13.51 -43.91
CA SER A 182 36.24 -14.89 -44.14
C SER A 182 35.89 -15.35 -45.56
N ALA A 183 34.66 -15.12 -46.01
CA ALA A 183 34.23 -15.46 -47.37
C ALA A 183 35.04 -14.72 -48.46
N GLN A 184 35.39 -13.45 -48.21
CA GLN A 184 36.27 -12.68 -49.10
C GLN A 184 37.68 -13.29 -49.16
N ALA A 185 38.25 -13.70 -48.03
CA ALA A 185 39.56 -14.32 -47.96
C ALA A 185 39.59 -15.66 -48.71
N GLU A 186 38.60 -16.53 -48.50
CA GLU A 186 38.48 -17.80 -49.23
C GLU A 186 38.39 -17.59 -50.75
N THR A 187 37.63 -16.58 -51.18
CA THR A 187 37.49 -16.25 -52.60
C THR A 187 38.82 -15.78 -53.20
N ALA A 188 39.61 -15.01 -52.46
CA ALA A 188 40.94 -14.58 -52.87
C ALA A 188 41.92 -15.77 -52.97
N ILE A 189 41.90 -16.69 -51.99
CA ILE A 189 42.72 -17.92 -52.00
C ILE A 189 42.38 -18.80 -53.20
N ARG A 190 41.08 -18.98 -53.50
CA ARG A 190 40.63 -19.70 -54.70
C ARG A 190 41.14 -19.06 -56.00
N ARG A 191 41.19 -17.72 -56.08
CA ARG A 191 41.68 -17.00 -57.27
C ARG A 191 43.17 -17.20 -57.53
N VAL A 192 43.98 -17.46 -56.50
CA VAL A 192 45.42 -17.76 -56.65
C VAL A 192 45.71 -19.25 -56.81
N GLY A 193 44.69 -20.08 -57.03
CA GLY A 193 44.83 -21.51 -57.34
C GLY A 193 45.04 -22.42 -56.14
N LEU A 194 44.85 -21.93 -54.91
CA LEU A 194 44.93 -22.71 -53.68
C LEU A 194 43.53 -23.18 -53.25
N ASN A 195 43.45 -24.37 -52.65
CA ASN A 195 42.19 -24.92 -52.12
C ASN A 195 42.02 -24.56 -50.64
N PRO A 196 41.06 -23.70 -50.25
CA PRO A 196 40.90 -23.24 -48.87
C PRO A 196 40.09 -24.19 -47.94
N ALA A 197 40.19 -25.52 -48.14
CA ALA A 197 39.46 -26.52 -47.33
C ALA A 197 40.26 -26.99 -46.11
#